data_AF-A0A563W490-F1
#
_entry.id   AF-A0A563W490-F1
#
_cell.length_a   1.000
_cell.length_b   1.000
_cell.length_c   1.000
_cell.angle_alpha   90.00
_cell.angle_beta   90.00
_cell.angle_gamma   90.00
#
_symmetry.space_group_name_H-M   'P 1'
#
loop_
_entity.id
_entity.type
_entity.pdbx_description
1 polymer ?
#
loop_
_entity_poly.entity_id
_entity_poly.type
_entity_poly.pdbx_seq_one_letter_code
_entity_poly.pdbx_strand_id
1 'polypeptide(L)'
;MILLLAIFTMGLVHLGEIIMANSNRLMIGIYRRIYKSILEAIPKPQKPNISYINESTDSEDCVRKIRKAITEYEEYLMQLNEARNLKILFIFLFLAFFLIFPIFPIFLVVEPYTVISDYIFILLGFFLPFLLTCIYSSYYWQSQRYIKEAKVRLKNLRIELLDRNLETYEGKKRLIVKRFNDSKSFIKHIHPNPQRLESVQECIDLVQNSIDSCKDKTEEIEKINCLNEADIYLSEIERLLNLEIKDKRQQKGLKIFNIVLIFIYTIGLILVMVHSYHNPDIQDKDIPFFDTPIWALVSGALGSLAAILYKFYTEKRKAAFGQELRWLLARPAIGIVMSIIAYHFFYAGAIFFGDFSGANSANSPNSDEINKGAALMFCFIVSFSDRALEAIIEKLIDTTTRQDDSTDEEQIKLPVADDNSTHEKKEKLPIHSDRI
;
A
#
# COMPACT_ATOMS: atom_id res chain seq x y z
N MET A 1 16.12 36.17 -40.29
CA MET A 1 16.97 35.27 -39.47
C MET A 1 16.17 34.55 -38.38
N ILE A 2 15.44 35.27 -37.51
CA ILE A 2 14.64 34.68 -36.41
C ILE A 2 13.59 33.67 -36.92
N LEU A 3 12.89 33.98 -38.01
CA LEU A 3 11.92 33.06 -38.64
C LEU A 3 12.57 31.75 -39.13
N LEU A 4 13.79 31.84 -39.67
CA LEU A 4 14.55 30.70 -40.18
C LEU A 4 15.03 29.79 -39.03
N LEU A 5 15.42 30.40 -37.90
CA LEU A 5 15.76 29.68 -36.67
C LEU A 5 14.53 28.97 -36.07
N ALA A 6 13.35 29.60 -36.12
CA ALA A 6 12.10 29.02 -35.63
C ALA A 6 11.65 27.81 -36.49
N ILE A 7 11.76 27.91 -37.82
CA ILE A 7 11.46 26.81 -38.74
C ILE A 7 12.44 25.64 -38.54
N PHE A 8 13.73 25.94 -38.36
CA PHE A 8 14.75 24.92 -38.13
C PHE A 8 14.57 24.20 -36.79
N THR A 9 14.25 24.93 -35.72
CA THR A 9 13.99 24.35 -34.39
C THR A 9 12.72 23.51 -34.37
N MET A 10 11.63 23.95 -35.02
CA MET A 10 10.43 23.11 -35.19
C MET A 10 10.71 21.84 -36.01
N GLY A 11 11.52 21.94 -37.07
CA GLY A 11 11.92 20.78 -37.87
C GLY A 11 12.69 19.75 -37.06
N LEU A 12 13.60 20.19 -36.18
CA LEU A 12 14.34 19.31 -35.27
C LEU A 12 13.43 18.67 -34.21
N VAL A 13 12.46 19.39 -33.68
CA VAL A 13 11.47 18.85 -32.72
C VAL A 13 10.64 17.75 -33.38
N HIS A 14 10.06 18.00 -34.55
CA HIS A 14 9.29 16.98 -35.27
C HIS A 14 10.14 15.78 -35.72
N LEU A 15 11.38 16.01 -36.13
CA LEU A 15 12.30 14.92 -36.44
C LEU A 15 12.60 14.08 -35.19
N GLY A 16 12.78 14.72 -34.04
CA GLY A 16 12.93 14.06 -32.74
C GLY A 16 11.70 13.22 -32.36
N GLU A 17 10.49 13.74 -32.56
CA GLU A 17 9.24 13.02 -32.31
C GLU A 17 9.10 11.79 -33.22
N ILE A 18 9.42 11.91 -34.51
CA ILE A 18 9.36 10.79 -35.47
C ILE A 18 10.38 9.72 -35.10
N ILE A 19 11.60 10.11 -34.73
CA ILE A 19 12.65 9.19 -34.30
C ILE A 19 12.24 8.49 -32.99
N MET A 20 11.68 9.21 -32.01
CA MET A 20 11.16 8.62 -30.77
C MET A 20 9.97 7.67 -31.02
N ALA A 21 9.06 8.02 -31.92
CA ALA A 21 7.92 7.18 -32.24
C ALA A 21 8.34 5.85 -32.91
N ASN A 22 9.30 5.92 -33.84
CA ASN A 22 9.84 4.73 -34.51
C ASN A 22 10.74 3.91 -33.59
N SER A 23 11.58 4.54 -32.76
CA SER A 23 12.40 3.83 -31.78
C SER A 23 11.52 3.12 -30.75
N ASN A 24 10.43 3.74 -30.29
CA ASN A 24 9.47 3.09 -29.40
C ASN A 24 8.82 1.86 -30.04
N ARG A 25 8.39 1.93 -31.31
CA ARG A 25 7.81 0.75 -32.00
C ARG A 25 8.82 -0.38 -32.17
N LEU A 26 10.06 -0.05 -32.55
CA LEU A 26 11.14 -1.03 -32.73
C LEU A 26 11.54 -1.65 -31.39
N MET A 27 11.66 -0.83 -30.34
CA MET A 27 11.92 -1.29 -28.97
C MET A 27 10.80 -2.20 -28.47
N ILE A 28 9.53 -1.84 -28.65
CA ILE A 28 8.40 -2.71 -28.29
C ILE A 28 8.48 -4.06 -29.04
N GLY A 29 8.85 -4.06 -30.32
CA GLY A 29 9.04 -5.27 -31.11
C GLY A 29 10.17 -6.17 -30.59
N ILE A 30 11.32 -5.58 -30.28
CA ILE A 30 12.49 -6.28 -29.71
C ILE A 30 12.14 -6.81 -28.31
N TYR A 31 11.56 -5.98 -27.45
CA TYR A 31 11.07 -6.38 -26.14
C TYR A 31 10.12 -7.56 -26.23
N ARG A 32 9.15 -7.54 -27.15
CA ARG A 32 8.20 -8.66 -27.33
C ARG A 32 8.88 -9.96 -27.76
N ARG A 33 9.90 -9.90 -28.63
CA ARG A 33 10.65 -11.09 -29.07
C ARG A 33 11.53 -11.63 -27.95
N ILE A 34 12.32 -10.79 -27.30
CA ILE A 34 13.17 -11.18 -26.16
C ILE A 34 12.31 -11.77 -25.06
N TYR A 35 11.20 -11.11 -24.72
CA TYR A 35 10.24 -11.57 -23.74
C TYR A 35 9.68 -12.95 -24.09
N LYS A 36 9.28 -13.18 -25.34
CA LYS A 36 8.77 -14.48 -25.81
C LYS A 36 9.84 -15.57 -25.71
N SER A 37 11.07 -15.31 -26.15
CA SER A 37 12.18 -16.26 -26.08
C SER A 37 12.55 -16.63 -24.64
N ILE A 38 12.56 -15.65 -23.73
CA ILE A 38 12.78 -15.90 -22.30
C ILE A 38 11.66 -16.77 -21.72
N LEU A 39 10.41 -16.49 -22.07
CA LEU A 39 9.25 -17.27 -21.64
C LEU A 39 9.25 -18.71 -22.14
N GLU A 40 9.78 -18.95 -23.34
CA GLU A 40 9.90 -20.28 -23.94
C GLU A 40 11.06 -21.08 -23.36
N ALA A 41 12.13 -20.41 -22.92
CA ALA A 41 13.30 -21.03 -22.30
C ALA A 41 13.06 -21.48 -20.84
N ILE A 42 12.05 -20.92 -20.17
CA ILE A 42 11.75 -21.29 -18.78
C ILE A 42 10.99 -22.64 -18.77
N PRO A 43 11.52 -23.68 -18.09
CA PRO A 43 10.85 -24.97 -18.01
C PRO A 43 9.48 -24.81 -17.37
N LYS A 44 8.43 -25.12 -18.12
CA LYS A 44 7.06 -25.10 -17.60
C LYS A 44 6.90 -26.33 -16.70
N PRO A 45 6.55 -26.16 -15.41
CA PRO A 45 6.34 -27.29 -14.54
C PRO A 45 5.17 -28.11 -15.08
N GLN A 46 5.38 -29.42 -15.20
CA GLN A 46 4.45 -30.34 -15.85
C GLN A 46 3.17 -30.43 -15.01
N LYS A 47 2.01 -30.10 -15.62
CA LYS A 47 0.73 -30.18 -14.91
C LYS A 47 0.39 -31.65 -14.63
N PRO A 48 -0.08 -32.01 -13.43
CA PRO A 48 -0.54 -33.38 -13.14
C PRO A 48 -1.64 -33.78 -14.13
N ASN A 49 -1.51 -34.96 -14.74
CA ASN A 49 -2.53 -35.49 -15.65
C ASN A 49 -3.65 -36.10 -14.81
N ILE A 50 -4.84 -35.50 -14.83
CA ILE A 50 -5.98 -35.94 -14.01
C ILE A 50 -6.97 -36.82 -14.78
N SER A 51 -6.69 -37.16 -16.04
CA SER A 51 -7.65 -37.88 -16.89
C SER A 51 -8.08 -39.23 -16.30
N TYR A 52 -7.21 -39.85 -15.51
CA TYR A 52 -7.43 -41.17 -14.90
C TYR A 52 -8.51 -41.21 -13.82
N ILE A 53 -8.97 -40.05 -13.30
CA ILE A 53 -10.03 -40.02 -12.26
C ILE A 53 -11.37 -40.47 -12.84
N ASN A 54 -11.66 -40.12 -14.10
CA ASN A 54 -12.96 -40.38 -14.73
C ASN A 54 -13.13 -41.83 -15.23
N GLU A 55 -12.07 -42.63 -15.20
CA GLU A 55 -12.07 -44.00 -15.74
C GLU A 55 -12.45 -45.07 -14.69
N SER A 56 -12.67 -44.69 -13.43
CA SER A 56 -13.01 -45.63 -12.35
C SER A 56 -14.52 -45.69 -12.11
N THR A 57 -15.11 -46.88 -12.23
CA THR A 57 -16.50 -47.16 -11.84
C THR A 57 -16.65 -47.57 -10.37
N ASP A 58 -15.55 -47.98 -9.72
CA ASP A 58 -15.54 -48.37 -8.31
C ASP A 58 -15.36 -47.14 -7.41
N SER A 59 -16.26 -46.97 -6.43
CA SER A 59 -16.24 -45.85 -5.49
C SER A 59 -14.96 -45.81 -4.66
N GLU A 60 -14.40 -46.96 -4.26
CA GLU A 60 -13.17 -46.98 -3.46
C GLU A 60 -11.94 -46.62 -4.29
N ASP A 61 -11.84 -47.16 -5.51
CA ASP A 61 -10.76 -46.84 -6.44
C ASP A 61 -10.82 -45.36 -6.88
N CYS A 62 -12.02 -44.80 -7.08
CA CYS A 62 -12.19 -43.39 -7.36
C CYS A 62 -11.68 -42.49 -6.21
N VAL A 63 -12.05 -42.79 -4.96
CA VAL A 63 -11.54 -42.05 -3.78
C VAL A 63 -10.01 -42.15 -3.68
N ARG A 64 -9.44 -43.32 -3.96
CA ARG A 64 -7.98 -43.53 -3.98
C ARG A 64 -7.30 -42.69 -5.07
N LYS A 65 -7.86 -42.64 -6.27
CA LYS A 65 -7.39 -41.81 -7.40
C LYS A 65 -7.47 -40.31 -7.08
N ILE A 66 -8.56 -39.83 -6.48
CA ILE A 66 -8.69 -38.43 -6.07
C ILE A 66 -7.64 -38.07 -5.00
N ARG A 67 -7.40 -38.94 -4.00
CA ARG A 67 -6.34 -38.72 -3.00
C ARG A 67 -4.96 -38.60 -3.65
N LYS A 68 -4.65 -39.49 -4.60
CA LYS A 68 -3.38 -39.43 -5.34
C LYS A 68 -3.23 -38.11 -6.10
N ALA A 69 -4.27 -37.67 -6.80
CA ALA A 69 -4.26 -36.40 -7.53
C ALA A 69 -4.08 -35.19 -6.58
N ILE A 70 -4.69 -35.21 -5.38
CA ILE A 70 -4.48 -34.18 -4.36
C ILE A 70 -2.99 -34.11 -3.97
N THR A 71 -2.36 -35.26 -3.68
CA THR A 71 -0.93 -35.31 -3.34
C THR A 71 -0.05 -34.78 -4.47
N GLU A 72 -0.31 -35.17 -5.72
CA GLU A 72 0.43 -34.67 -6.90
C GLU A 72 0.30 -33.15 -7.06
N TYR A 73 -0.88 -32.57 -6.83
CA TYR A 73 -1.08 -31.13 -6.87
C TYR A 73 -0.45 -30.39 -5.67
N GLU A 74 -0.39 -31.00 -4.49
CA GLU A 74 0.30 -30.44 -3.33
C GLU A 74 1.81 -30.38 -3.56
N GLU A 75 2.41 -31.43 -4.11
CA GLU A 75 3.82 -31.46 -4.50
C GLU A 75 4.13 -30.43 -5.58
N TYR A 76 3.28 -30.34 -6.61
CA TYR A 76 3.37 -29.30 -7.65
C TYR A 76 3.31 -27.88 -7.07
N LEU A 77 2.42 -27.64 -6.10
CA LEU A 77 2.33 -26.36 -5.41
C LEU A 77 3.57 -26.08 -4.54
N MET A 78 4.17 -27.10 -3.93
CA MET A 78 5.39 -26.97 -3.15
C MET A 78 6.56 -26.53 -4.04
N GLN A 79 6.76 -27.19 -5.19
CA GLN A 79 7.76 -26.81 -6.19
C GLN A 79 7.56 -25.37 -6.70
N LEU A 80 6.31 -24.98 -6.99
CA LEU A 80 5.99 -23.60 -7.38
C LEU A 80 6.25 -22.58 -6.26
N ASN A 81 6.09 -22.98 -4.99
CA ASN A 81 6.31 -22.10 -3.85
C ASN A 81 7.81 -21.95 -3.51
N GLU A 82 8.65 -22.94 -3.80
CA GLU A 82 10.12 -22.80 -3.74
C GLU A 82 10.63 -21.75 -4.74
N ALA A 83 10.06 -21.73 -5.95
CA ALA A 83 10.33 -20.67 -6.93
C ALA A 83 9.94 -19.26 -6.42
N ARG A 84 9.07 -19.16 -5.42
CA ARG A 84 8.73 -17.89 -4.75
C ARG A 84 9.85 -17.39 -3.84
N ASN A 85 10.70 -18.24 -3.29
CA ASN A 85 11.81 -17.79 -2.44
C ASN A 85 12.90 -17.08 -3.27
N LEU A 86 13.04 -17.43 -4.56
CA LEU A 86 13.84 -16.66 -5.52
C LEU A 86 13.40 -15.18 -5.62
N LYS A 87 12.16 -14.85 -5.24
CA LYS A 87 11.65 -13.46 -5.17
C LYS A 87 12.33 -12.62 -4.15
N ILE A 88 12.55 -13.19 -2.98
CA ILE A 88 13.16 -12.46 -1.87
C ILE A 88 14.60 -12.14 -2.27
N LEU A 89 15.32 -13.12 -2.84
CA LEU A 89 16.66 -12.93 -3.38
C LEU A 89 16.72 -11.85 -4.47
N PHE A 90 15.78 -11.87 -5.44
CA PHE A 90 15.76 -10.88 -6.51
C PHE A 90 15.44 -9.46 -5.98
N ILE A 91 14.50 -9.33 -5.05
CA ILE A 91 14.21 -8.04 -4.39
C ILE A 91 15.44 -7.54 -3.65
N PHE A 92 16.15 -8.40 -2.91
CA PHE A 92 17.40 -8.02 -2.24
C PHE A 92 18.48 -7.61 -3.24
N LEU A 93 18.62 -8.32 -4.35
CA LEU A 93 19.61 -8.01 -5.38
C LEU A 93 19.30 -6.68 -6.08
N PHE A 94 18.02 -6.40 -6.32
CA PHE A 94 17.54 -5.12 -6.84
C PHE A 94 17.75 -3.97 -5.87
N LEU A 95 17.44 -4.17 -4.58
CA LEU A 95 17.70 -3.18 -3.52
C LEU A 95 19.20 -2.92 -3.34
N ALA A 96 20.02 -3.96 -3.34
CA ALA A 96 21.47 -3.85 -3.27
C ALA A 96 22.01 -3.08 -4.48
N PHE A 97 21.51 -3.37 -5.68
CA PHE A 97 21.86 -2.61 -6.88
C PHE A 97 21.49 -1.13 -6.73
N PHE A 98 20.27 -0.81 -6.30
CA PHE A 98 19.82 0.57 -6.08
C PHE A 98 20.61 1.31 -5.00
N LEU A 99 21.13 0.60 -4.00
CA LEU A 99 21.98 1.17 -2.95
C LEU A 99 23.42 1.42 -3.43
N ILE A 100 23.96 0.52 -4.25
CA ILE A 100 25.34 0.62 -4.78
C ILE A 100 25.40 1.63 -5.94
N PHE A 101 24.35 1.72 -6.76
CA PHE A 101 24.30 2.55 -7.95
C PHE A 101 24.63 4.04 -7.73
N PRO A 102 24.06 4.74 -6.73
CA PRO A 102 24.39 6.15 -6.48
C PRO A 102 25.81 6.35 -5.92
N ILE A 103 26.44 5.31 -5.38
CA ILE A 103 27.83 5.35 -4.88
C ILE A 103 28.81 5.15 -6.04
N PHE A 104 28.41 4.45 -7.09
CA PHE A 104 29.24 4.15 -8.25
C PHE A 104 29.89 5.37 -8.94
N PRO A 105 29.20 6.50 -9.17
CA PRO A 105 29.85 7.70 -9.74
C PRO A 105 30.91 8.32 -8.82
N ILE A 106 30.84 8.12 -7.50
CA ILE A 106 31.86 8.61 -6.55
C ILE A 106 33.20 7.86 -6.75
N PHE A 107 33.16 6.60 -7.19
CA PHE A 107 34.36 5.80 -7.47
C PHE A 107 34.94 6.04 -8.87
N LEU A 108 34.19 6.68 -9.76
CA LEU A 108 34.59 6.94 -11.16
C LEU A 108 35.14 8.35 -11.39
N VAL A 109 35.74 8.97 -10.37
CA VAL A 109 36.54 10.20 -10.50
C VAL A 109 37.86 9.88 -11.23
N VAL A 110 37.77 9.44 -12.48
CA VAL A 110 38.90 9.18 -13.37
C VAL A 110 38.60 9.91 -14.69
N GLU A 111 39.10 11.14 -14.74
CA GLU A 111 39.27 12.02 -15.91
C GLU A 111 38.02 12.50 -16.69
N PRO A 112 38.00 13.78 -17.13
CA PRO A 112 36.81 14.48 -17.62
C PRO A 112 36.42 14.17 -19.08
N TYR A 113 36.69 12.96 -19.57
CA TYR A 113 36.48 12.66 -20.98
C TYR A 113 35.13 12.00 -21.26
N THR A 114 34.23 12.87 -21.70
CA THR A 114 33.00 12.67 -22.49
C THR A 114 31.69 12.52 -21.71
N VAL A 115 30.90 13.58 -21.79
CA VAL A 115 29.46 13.65 -21.44
C VAL A 115 28.65 12.44 -21.96
N ILE A 116 29.08 11.82 -23.08
CA ILE A 116 28.43 10.64 -23.67
C ILE A 116 28.63 9.37 -22.81
N SER A 117 29.78 9.22 -22.16
CA SER A 117 30.06 8.11 -21.23
C SER A 117 29.07 8.09 -20.07
N ASP A 118 28.81 9.26 -19.47
CA ASP A 118 27.89 9.39 -18.33
C ASP A 118 26.46 9.02 -18.70
N TYR A 119 25.98 9.44 -19.88
CA TYR A 119 24.65 9.05 -20.36
C TYR A 119 24.55 7.56 -20.65
N ILE A 120 25.58 6.93 -21.22
CA ILE A 120 25.58 5.48 -21.46
C ILE A 120 25.61 4.72 -20.13
N PHE A 121 26.38 5.18 -19.13
CA PHE A 121 26.41 4.56 -17.81
C PHE A 121 25.10 4.73 -17.04
N ILE A 122 24.48 5.92 -17.09
CA ILE A 122 23.15 6.15 -16.52
C ILE A 122 22.12 5.28 -17.24
N LEU A 123 22.16 5.24 -18.58
CA LEU A 123 21.24 4.43 -19.37
C LEU A 123 21.42 2.93 -19.05
N LEU A 124 22.64 2.38 -19.10
CA LEU A 124 22.91 0.97 -18.82
C LEU A 124 22.59 0.62 -17.36
N GLY A 125 22.95 1.54 -16.46
CA GLY A 125 22.77 1.45 -15.02
C GLY A 125 21.32 1.45 -14.58
N PHE A 126 20.44 2.23 -15.21
CA PHE A 126 19.01 2.20 -14.93
C PHE A 126 18.25 1.17 -15.77
N PHE A 127 18.64 0.98 -17.02
CA PHE A 127 17.90 0.15 -17.97
C PHE A 127 18.09 -1.34 -17.72
N LEU A 128 19.29 -1.79 -17.34
CA LEU A 128 19.54 -3.22 -17.08
C LEU A 128 18.74 -3.72 -15.84
N PRO A 129 18.75 -3.04 -14.68
CA PRO A 129 17.91 -3.43 -13.54
C PRO A 129 16.42 -3.29 -13.84
N PHE A 130 16.03 -2.25 -14.58
CA PHE A 130 14.64 -2.07 -14.99
C PHE A 130 14.17 -3.25 -15.86
N LEU A 131 14.96 -3.65 -16.85
CA LEU A 131 14.66 -4.77 -17.75
C LEU A 131 14.64 -6.10 -17.00
N LEU A 132 15.60 -6.34 -16.10
CA LEU A 132 15.60 -7.50 -15.19
C LEU A 132 14.34 -7.52 -14.31
N THR A 133 13.94 -6.36 -13.77
CA THR A 133 12.73 -6.23 -12.94
C THR A 133 11.47 -6.49 -13.73
N CYS A 134 11.41 -6.04 -14.99
CA CYS A 134 10.29 -6.31 -15.88
C CYS A 134 10.17 -7.81 -16.22
N ILE A 135 11.28 -8.47 -16.57
CA ILE A 135 11.32 -9.92 -16.83
C ILE A 135 10.87 -10.68 -15.57
N TYR A 136 11.43 -10.32 -14.42
CA TYR A 136 11.12 -10.94 -13.14
C TYR A 136 9.65 -10.76 -12.74
N SER A 137 9.14 -9.54 -12.83
CA SER A 137 7.75 -9.20 -12.53
C SER A 137 6.78 -9.97 -13.41
N SER A 138 7.10 -10.12 -14.70
CA SER A 138 6.33 -10.94 -15.62
C SER A 138 6.31 -12.43 -15.22
N TYR A 139 7.49 -13.01 -14.97
CA TYR A 139 7.59 -14.40 -14.54
C TYR A 139 6.78 -14.64 -13.26
N TYR A 140 6.88 -13.71 -12.32
CA TYR A 140 6.09 -13.71 -11.09
C TYR A 140 4.59 -13.71 -11.38
N TRP A 141 4.12 -12.83 -12.27
CA TRP A 141 2.70 -12.71 -12.58
C TRP A 141 2.15 -13.98 -13.23
N GLN A 142 2.93 -14.62 -14.11
CA GLN A 142 2.55 -15.89 -14.73
C GLN A 142 2.53 -17.04 -13.72
N SER A 143 3.53 -17.12 -12.84
CA SER A 143 3.56 -18.10 -11.73
C SER A 143 2.34 -17.94 -10.81
N GLN A 144 1.93 -16.72 -10.48
CA GLN A 144 0.71 -16.48 -9.69
C GLN A 144 -0.56 -16.99 -10.37
N ARG A 145 -0.67 -16.88 -11.71
CA ARG A 145 -1.79 -17.46 -12.45
C ARG A 145 -1.83 -18.97 -12.31
N TYR A 146 -0.69 -19.66 -12.50
CA TYR A 146 -0.61 -21.11 -12.35
C TYR A 146 -0.91 -21.58 -10.92
N ILE A 147 -0.38 -20.89 -9.90
CA ILE A 147 -0.68 -21.19 -8.50
C ILE A 147 -2.17 -21.01 -8.22
N LYS A 148 -2.81 -19.97 -8.77
CA LYS A 148 -4.25 -19.74 -8.60
C LYS A 148 -5.08 -20.85 -9.26
N GLU A 149 -4.75 -21.23 -10.49
CA GLU A 149 -5.39 -22.36 -11.19
C GLU A 149 -5.25 -23.67 -10.41
N ALA A 150 -4.03 -24.01 -9.97
CA ALA A 150 -3.74 -25.21 -9.22
C ALA A 150 -4.51 -25.25 -7.89
N LYS A 151 -4.59 -24.13 -7.17
CA LYS A 151 -5.38 -24.03 -5.94
C LYS A 151 -6.88 -24.20 -6.15
N VAL A 152 -7.42 -23.63 -7.24
CA VAL A 152 -8.84 -23.82 -7.59
C VAL A 152 -9.12 -25.29 -7.90
N ARG A 153 -8.26 -25.95 -8.70
CA ARG A 153 -8.39 -27.38 -9.00
C ARG A 153 -8.28 -28.26 -7.75
N LEU A 154 -7.28 -28.01 -6.91
CA LEU A 154 -7.12 -28.71 -5.63
C LEU A 154 -8.36 -28.53 -4.74
N LYS A 155 -8.91 -27.31 -4.69
CA LYS A 155 -10.15 -27.03 -3.96
C LYS A 155 -11.32 -27.86 -4.50
N ASN A 156 -11.49 -27.92 -5.82
CA ASN A 156 -12.57 -28.69 -6.44
C ASN A 156 -12.42 -30.20 -6.18
N LEU A 157 -11.20 -30.76 -6.30
CA LEU A 157 -10.95 -32.17 -5.99
C LEU A 157 -11.23 -32.50 -4.51
N ARG A 158 -10.91 -31.57 -3.60
CA ARG A 158 -11.24 -31.73 -2.18
C ARG A 158 -12.74 -31.63 -1.91
N ILE A 159 -13.47 -30.78 -2.63
CA ILE A 159 -14.94 -30.69 -2.56
C ILE A 159 -15.55 -32.00 -3.04
N GLU A 160 -15.13 -32.52 -4.19
CA GLU A 160 -15.64 -33.80 -4.71
C GLU A 160 -15.37 -34.96 -3.75
N LEU A 161 -14.19 -34.99 -3.14
CA LEU A 161 -13.87 -35.98 -2.11
C LEU A 161 -14.69 -35.76 -0.83
N LEU A 162 -15.04 -34.52 -0.49
CA LEU A 162 -15.91 -34.21 0.65
C LEU A 162 -17.33 -34.69 0.39
N ASP A 163 -17.91 -34.34 -0.74
CA ASP A 163 -19.30 -34.66 -1.12
C ASP A 163 -19.53 -36.17 -1.04
N ARG A 164 -18.57 -36.97 -1.54
CA ARG A 164 -18.63 -38.43 -1.42
C ARG A 164 -18.50 -38.96 0.01
N ASN A 165 -17.73 -38.30 0.87
CA ASN A 165 -17.63 -38.71 2.28
C ASN A 165 -18.81 -38.22 3.14
N LEU A 166 -19.51 -37.17 2.70
CA LEU A 166 -20.65 -36.56 3.40
C LEU A 166 -21.93 -37.40 3.33
N GLU A 167 -22.01 -38.36 2.41
CA GLU A 167 -23.14 -39.29 2.30
C GLU A 167 -23.28 -40.24 3.50
N THR A 168 -22.21 -40.41 4.30
CA THR A 168 -22.25 -41.24 5.52
C THR A 168 -22.21 -40.39 6.78
N TYR A 169 -22.99 -40.76 7.80
CA TYR A 169 -22.99 -40.08 9.11
C TYR A 169 -21.57 -40.01 9.72
N GLU A 170 -20.83 -41.13 9.71
CA GLU A 170 -19.47 -41.20 10.25
C GLU A 170 -18.48 -40.32 9.48
N GLY A 171 -18.61 -40.26 8.14
CA GLY A 171 -17.78 -39.39 7.32
C GLY A 171 -18.03 -37.91 7.63
N LYS A 172 -19.30 -37.51 7.71
CA LYS A 172 -19.70 -36.14 8.07
C LYS A 172 -19.28 -35.74 9.48
N LYS A 173 -19.47 -36.63 10.47
CA LYS A 173 -19.04 -36.41 11.86
C LYS A 173 -17.53 -36.20 11.94
N ARG A 174 -16.73 -37.07 11.31
CA ARG A 174 -15.27 -36.93 11.29
C ARG A 174 -14.83 -35.61 10.65
N LEU A 175 -15.47 -35.20 9.56
CA LEU A 175 -15.18 -33.95 8.88
C LEU A 175 -15.46 -32.73 9.77
N ILE A 176 -16.64 -32.67 10.39
CA ILE A 176 -17.04 -31.54 11.26
C ILE A 176 -16.10 -31.46 12.48
N VAL A 177 -15.83 -32.59 13.14
CA VAL A 177 -14.90 -32.63 14.29
C VAL A 177 -13.50 -32.19 13.88
N LYS A 178 -13.02 -32.59 12.70
CA LYS A 178 -11.72 -32.15 12.17
C LYS A 178 -11.71 -30.63 11.93
N ARG A 179 -12.69 -30.09 11.19
CA ARG A 179 -12.78 -28.64 10.90
C ARG A 179 -12.92 -27.82 12.18
N PHE A 180 -13.67 -28.32 13.16
CA PHE A 180 -13.80 -27.68 14.47
C PHE A 180 -12.47 -27.62 15.22
N ASN A 181 -11.73 -28.74 15.28
CA ASN A 181 -10.40 -28.77 15.90
C ASN A 181 -9.40 -27.88 15.16
N ASP A 182 -9.42 -27.88 13.83
CA ASP A 182 -8.57 -27.01 12.99
C ASP A 182 -8.88 -25.52 13.28
N SER A 183 -10.16 -25.15 13.34
CA SER A 183 -10.60 -23.79 13.66
C SER A 183 -10.19 -23.38 15.08
N LYS A 184 -10.37 -24.27 16.07
CA LYS A 184 -9.96 -24.03 17.46
C LYS A 184 -8.45 -23.85 17.60
N SER A 185 -7.67 -24.67 16.91
CA SER A 185 -6.21 -24.51 16.83
C SER A 185 -5.85 -23.17 16.21
N PHE A 186 -6.49 -22.81 15.11
CA PHE A 186 -6.24 -21.57 14.39
C PHE A 186 -6.54 -20.30 15.21
N ILE A 187 -7.64 -20.32 15.97
CA ILE A 187 -8.03 -19.22 16.88
C ILE A 187 -6.95 -18.95 17.92
N LYS A 188 -6.35 -20.01 18.51
CA LYS A 188 -5.24 -19.86 19.46
C LYS A 188 -4.05 -19.10 18.89
N HIS A 189 -3.80 -19.21 17.59
CA HIS A 189 -2.65 -18.59 16.94
C HIS A 189 -2.93 -17.15 16.46
N ILE A 190 -4.18 -16.82 16.16
CA ILE A 190 -4.47 -15.55 15.50
C ILE A 190 -4.68 -14.40 16.47
N HIS A 191 -5.03 -14.59 17.74
CA HIS A 191 -5.37 -13.48 18.65
C HIS A 191 -6.30 -12.45 17.96
N PRO A 192 -7.56 -12.83 17.70
CA PRO A 192 -8.52 -11.95 17.04
C PRO A 192 -8.85 -10.73 17.92
N ASN A 193 -9.45 -9.70 17.30
CA ASN A 193 -10.03 -8.57 18.02
C ASN A 193 -10.96 -9.07 19.14
N PRO A 194 -10.88 -8.54 20.38
CA PRO A 194 -11.71 -8.99 21.51
C PRO A 194 -13.20 -9.12 21.19
N GLN A 195 -13.78 -8.18 20.44
CA GLN A 195 -15.20 -8.26 20.04
C GLN A 195 -15.50 -9.47 19.15
N ARG A 196 -14.61 -9.77 18.19
CA ARG A 196 -14.76 -10.94 17.31
C ARG A 196 -14.42 -12.23 18.04
N LEU A 197 -13.53 -12.19 19.03
CA LEU A 197 -13.19 -13.33 19.86
C LEU A 197 -14.41 -13.82 20.65
N GLU A 198 -15.20 -12.90 21.19
CA GLU A 198 -16.43 -13.21 21.92
C GLU A 198 -17.45 -13.91 21.03
N SER A 199 -17.76 -13.36 19.85
CA SER A 199 -18.67 -14.01 18.89
C SER A 199 -18.15 -15.38 18.42
N VAL A 200 -16.84 -15.51 18.19
CA VAL A 200 -16.24 -16.80 17.82
C VAL A 200 -16.32 -17.81 18.95
N GLN A 201 -16.16 -17.37 20.21
CA GLN A 201 -16.27 -18.24 21.38
C GLN A 201 -17.71 -18.73 21.57
N GLU A 202 -18.69 -17.85 21.41
CA GLU A 202 -20.12 -18.21 21.42
C GLU A 202 -20.43 -19.27 20.35
N CYS A 203 -19.96 -19.08 19.11
CA CYS A 203 -20.12 -20.09 18.07
C CYS A 203 -19.39 -21.40 18.38
N ILE A 204 -18.21 -21.36 19.02
CA ILE A 204 -17.51 -22.58 19.44
C ILE A 204 -18.38 -23.39 20.42
N ASP A 205 -18.98 -22.70 21.39
CA ASP A 205 -19.79 -23.34 22.42
C ASP A 205 -21.07 -23.93 21.79
N LEU A 206 -21.68 -23.23 20.82
CA LEU A 206 -22.80 -23.75 20.03
C LEU A 206 -22.43 -25.00 19.23
N VAL A 207 -21.29 -25.00 18.51
CA VAL A 207 -20.82 -26.19 17.77
C VAL A 207 -20.58 -27.37 18.71
N GLN A 208 -19.96 -27.12 19.87
CA GLN A 208 -19.69 -28.17 20.85
C GLN A 208 -21.00 -28.77 21.40
N ASN A 209 -21.96 -27.91 21.77
CA ASN A 209 -23.27 -28.33 22.26
C ASN A 209 -24.05 -29.13 21.21
N SER A 210 -24.03 -28.70 19.94
CA SER A 210 -24.64 -29.48 18.84
C SER A 210 -23.97 -30.84 18.69
N ILE A 211 -22.63 -30.91 18.66
CA ILE A 211 -21.91 -32.20 18.54
C ILE A 211 -22.23 -33.16 19.70
N ASP A 212 -22.31 -32.64 20.92
CA ASP A 212 -22.64 -33.45 22.09
C ASP A 212 -24.09 -33.92 22.08
N SER A 213 -25.06 -33.08 21.69
CA SER A 213 -26.46 -33.46 21.51
C SER A 213 -26.67 -34.56 20.47
N CYS A 214 -25.81 -34.64 19.44
CA CYS A 214 -25.90 -35.70 18.44
C CYS A 214 -25.60 -37.11 19.00
N LYS A 215 -24.94 -37.22 20.18
CA LYS A 215 -24.61 -38.52 20.79
C LYS A 215 -25.83 -39.22 21.36
N ASP A 216 -26.81 -38.46 21.84
CA ASP A 216 -27.98 -38.98 22.56
C ASP A 216 -29.13 -39.38 21.60
N LYS A 217 -29.06 -38.94 20.35
CA LYS A 217 -30.09 -39.23 19.32
C LYS A 217 -29.99 -40.66 18.81
N THR A 218 -31.12 -41.34 18.63
CA THR A 218 -31.15 -42.74 18.20
C THR A 218 -31.28 -42.86 16.68
N GLU A 219 -32.11 -42.02 16.07
CA GLU A 219 -32.37 -42.04 14.62
C GLU A 219 -31.24 -41.38 13.82
N GLU A 220 -30.87 -42.00 12.69
CA GLU A 220 -29.79 -41.51 11.83
C GLU A 220 -30.11 -40.16 11.17
N ILE A 221 -31.37 -39.94 10.80
CA ILE A 221 -31.84 -38.67 10.22
C ILE A 221 -31.65 -37.53 11.22
N GLU A 222 -32.01 -37.73 12.49
CA GLU A 222 -31.85 -36.70 13.52
C GLU A 222 -30.39 -36.41 13.83
N LYS A 223 -29.52 -37.42 13.77
CA LYS A 223 -28.06 -37.26 13.88
C LYS A 223 -27.50 -36.42 12.74
N ILE A 224 -27.94 -36.66 11.50
CA ILE A 224 -27.51 -35.87 10.33
C ILE A 224 -28.00 -34.42 10.44
N ASN A 225 -29.25 -34.19 10.89
CA ASN A 225 -29.78 -32.85 11.11
C ASN A 225 -29.01 -32.09 12.19
N CYS A 226 -28.63 -32.77 13.27
CA CYS A 226 -27.79 -32.20 14.32
C CYS A 226 -26.38 -31.83 13.81
N LEU A 227 -25.78 -32.67 12.94
CA LEU A 227 -24.52 -32.34 12.27
C LEU A 227 -24.66 -31.19 11.26
N ASN A 228 -25.81 -31.04 10.58
CA ASN A 228 -26.06 -29.89 9.72
C ASN A 228 -26.04 -28.58 10.51
N GLU A 229 -26.64 -28.57 11.69
CA GLU A 229 -26.65 -27.40 12.56
C GLU A 229 -25.24 -27.01 13.01
N ALA A 230 -24.43 -28.00 13.43
CA ALA A 230 -23.03 -27.79 13.76
C ALA A 230 -22.23 -27.23 12.56
N ASP A 231 -22.51 -27.68 11.34
CA ASP A 231 -21.84 -27.19 10.12
C ASP A 231 -22.18 -25.73 9.78
N ILE A 232 -23.41 -25.28 10.10
CA ILE A 232 -23.82 -23.87 9.94
C ILE A 232 -23.00 -22.98 10.87
N TYR A 233 -22.94 -23.29 12.17
CA TYR A 233 -22.16 -22.51 13.13
C TYR A 233 -20.66 -22.56 12.80
N LEU A 234 -20.15 -23.71 12.36
CA LEU A 234 -18.76 -23.87 11.94
C LEU A 234 -18.43 -23.00 10.72
N SER A 235 -19.34 -22.91 9.76
CA SER A 235 -19.20 -22.04 8.58
C SER A 235 -19.17 -20.56 8.98
N GLU A 236 -19.92 -20.17 10.01
CA GLU A 236 -19.88 -18.82 10.58
C GLU A 236 -18.53 -18.52 11.26
N ILE A 237 -17.99 -19.46 12.05
CA ILE A 237 -16.63 -19.37 12.62
C ILE A 237 -15.60 -19.15 11.51
N GLU A 238 -15.65 -19.97 10.45
CA GLU A 238 -14.73 -19.85 9.32
C GLU A 238 -14.89 -18.52 8.59
N ARG A 239 -16.11 -18.00 8.45
CA ARG A 239 -16.38 -16.68 7.86
C ARG A 239 -15.72 -15.58 8.68
N LEU A 240 -15.93 -15.55 9.99
CA LEU A 240 -15.35 -14.57 10.91
C LEU A 240 -13.82 -14.65 10.93
N LEU A 241 -13.26 -15.87 10.95
CA LEU A 241 -11.82 -16.10 10.85
C LEU A 241 -11.25 -15.61 9.52
N ASN A 242 -11.91 -15.89 8.41
CA ASN A 242 -11.46 -15.43 7.10
C ASN A 242 -11.47 -13.91 6.96
N LEU A 243 -12.47 -13.23 7.55
CA LEU A 243 -12.48 -11.77 7.64
C LEU A 243 -11.28 -11.26 8.44
N GLU A 244 -10.98 -11.86 9.59
CA GLU A 244 -9.82 -11.51 10.40
C GLU A 244 -8.49 -11.72 9.66
N ILE A 245 -8.33 -12.86 8.98
CA ILE A 245 -7.14 -13.12 8.15
C ILE A 245 -6.99 -12.06 7.06
N LYS A 246 -8.09 -11.74 6.37
CA LYS A 246 -8.10 -10.76 5.28
C LYS A 246 -7.69 -9.39 5.79
N ASP A 247 -8.24 -8.96 6.91
CA ASP A 247 -7.90 -7.69 7.57
C ASP A 247 -6.41 -7.68 7.96
N LYS A 248 -5.90 -8.74 8.61
CA LYS A 248 -4.47 -8.84 8.96
C LYS A 248 -3.56 -8.86 7.75
N ARG A 249 -3.95 -9.53 6.67
CA ARG A 249 -3.15 -9.60 5.43
C ARG A 249 -3.09 -8.23 4.75
N GLN A 250 -4.22 -7.53 4.67
CA GLN A 250 -4.29 -6.19 4.13
C GLN A 250 -3.44 -5.24 4.96
N GLN A 251 -3.54 -5.30 6.29
CA GLN A 251 -2.69 -4.50 7.19
C GLN A 251 -1.20 -4.80 7.01
N LYS A 252 -0.79 -6.07 6.89
CA LYS A 252 0.61 -6.44 6.63
C LYS A 252 1.11 -5.88 5.30
N GLY A 253 0.30 -5.95 4.24
CA GLY A 253 0.64 -5.39 2.94
C GLY A 253 0.85 -3.87 3.00
N LEU A 254 -0.08 -3.16 3.66
CA LEU A 254 0.01 -1.71 3.86
C LEU A 254 1.22 -1.30 4.71
N LYS A 255 1.58 -2.07 5.76
CA LYS A 255 2.78 -1.83 6.56
C LYS A 255 4.07 -1.90 5.73
N ILE A 256 4.20 -2.93 4.90
CA ILE A 256 5.37 -3.09 4.03
C ILE A 256 5.43 -1.94 3.03
N PHE A 257 4.30 -1.60 2.41
CA PHE A 257 4.21 -0.46 1.50
C PHE A 257 4.67 0.85 2.17
N ASN A 258 4.23 1.12 3.41
CA ASN A 258 4.63 2.31 4.16
C ASN A 258 6.14 2.35 4.46
N ILE A 259 6.72 1.22 4.87
CA ILE A 259 8.17 1.13 5.12
C ILE A 259 8.95 1.46 3.85
N VAL A 260 8.51 0.91 2.70
CA VAL A 260 9.12 1.19 1.40
C VAL A 260 8.97 2.67 1.02
N LEU A 261 7.80 3.27 1.25
CA LEU A 261 7.55 4.69 0.97
C LEU A 261 8.48 5.60 1.80
N ILE A 262 8.60 5.34 3.11
CA ILE A 262 9.50 6.08 4.00
C ILE A 262 10.95 5.94 3.53
N PHE A 263 11.36 4.73 3.13
CA PHE A 263 12.71 4.49 2.64
C PHE A 263 13.01 5.27 1.36
N ILE A 264 12.09 5.26 0.39
CA ILE A 264 12.20 6.04 -0.86
C ILE A 264 12.29 7.53 -0.54
N TYR A 265 11.44 8.02 0.36
CA TYR A 265 11.44 9.43 0.77
C TYR A 265 12.75 9.84 1.44
N THR A 266 13.27 9.03 2.37
CA THR A 266 14.56 9.28 3.04
C THR A 266 15.72 9.28 2.04
N ILE A 267 15.73 8.35 1.07
CA ILE A 267 16.73 8.36 -0.01
C ILE A 267 16.61 9.64 -0.84
N GLY A 268 15.40 10.04 -1.21
CA GLY A 268 15.15 11.28 -1.93
C GLY A 268 15.72 12.50 -1.20
N LEU A 269 15.50 12.59 0.12
CA LEU A 269 16.06 13.66 0.94
C LEU A 269 17.59 13.63 0.99
N ILE A 270 18.18 12.45 1.18
CA ILE A 270 19.65 12.30 1.19
C ILE A 270 20.24 12.73 -0.16
N LEU A 271 19.62 12.34 -1.28
CA LEU A 271 20.07 12.74 -2.61
C LEU A 271 20.00 14.26 -2.81
N VAL A 272 18.90 14.90 -2.38
CA VAL A 272 18.76 16.37 -2.44
C VAL A 272 19.82 17.04 -1.56
N MET A 273 20.08 16.53 -0.34
CA MET A 273 21.11 17.06 0.54
C MET A 273 22.51 16.93 -0.05
N VAL A 274 22.87 15.75 -0.58
CA VAL A 274 24.20 15.51 -1.20
C VAL A 274 24.37 16.38 -2.44
N HIS A 275 23.32 16.48 -3.28
CA HIS A 275 23.34 17.35 -4.45
C HIS A 275 23.52 18.82 -4.07
N SER A 276 22.79 19.29 -3.07
CA SER A 276 22.89 20.64 -2.52
C SER A 276 24.26 20.91 -1.89
N TYR A 277 24.84 19.92 -1.18
CA TYR A 277 26.17 20.03 -0.58
C TYR A 277 27.28 20.17 -1.63
N HIS A 278 27.19 19.48 -2.76
CA HIS A 278 28.18 19.56 -3.84
C HIS A 278 28.01 20.76 -4.77
N ASN A 279 26.86 21.43 -4.74
CA ASN A 279 26.56 22.58 -5.58
C ASN A 279 26.17 23.77 -4.69
N PRO A 280 27.15 24.49 -4.10
CA PRO A 280 26.87 25.60 -3.19
C PRO A 280 26.01 26.70 -3.84
N ASP A 281 26.14 26.92 -5.14
CA ASP A 281 25.30 27.85 -5.92
C ASP A 281 23.80 27.50 -5.86
N ILE A 282 23.44 26.26 -5.53
CA ILE A 282 22.05 25.80 -5.38
C ILE A 282 21.53 26.06 -3.96
N GLN A 283 22.41 26.15 -2.95
CA GLN A 283 21.99 26.31 -1.54
C GLN A 283 21.33 27.65 -1.26
N ASP A 284 21.88 28.72 -1.84
CA ASP A 284 21.38 30.09 -1.68
C ASP A 284 20.43 30.48 -2.83
N LYS A 285 20.13 29.57 -3.75
CA LYS A 285 19.21 29.86 -4.85
C LYS A 285 17.77 29.66 -4.40
N ASP A 286 17.03 30.75 -4.41
CA ASP A 286 15.60 30.73 -4.17
C ASP A 286 14.86 29.97 -5.26
N ILE A 287 13.89 29.16 -4.84
CA ILE A 287 13.00 28.47 -5.77
C ILE A 287 12.07 29.53 -6.37
N PRO A 288 11.99 29.67 -7.70
CA PRO A 288 11.38 30.82 -8.38
C PRO A 288 9.87 30.99 -8.16
N PHE A 289 9.22 30.08 -7.43
CA PHE A 289 7.79 30.14 -7.13
C PHE A 289 7.48 30.53 -5.68
N PHE A 290 8.41 30.31 -4.75
CA PHE A 290 8.14 30.44 -3.32
C PHE A 290 9.15 31.31 -2.59
N ASP A 291 10.17 31.84 -3.26
CA ASP A 291 11.25 32.64 -2.66
C ASP A 291 11.79 32.02 -1.36
N THR A 292 11.83 30.68 -1.32
CA THR A 292 12.23 29.90 -0.17
C THR A 292 13.46 29.08 -0.56
N PRO A 293 14.53 29.15 0.24
CA PRO A 293 15.75 28.42 -0.07
C PRO A 293 15.56 26.92 0.16
N ILE A 294 16.27 26.11 -0.62
CA ILE A 294 16.14 24.65 -0.60
C ILE A 294 16.43 24.08 0.80
N TRP A 295 17.36 24.66 1.55
CA TRP A 295 17.68 24.21 2.90
C TRP A 295 16.48 24.28 3.86
N ALA A 296 15.61 25.28 3.70
CA ALA A 296 14.43 25.42 4.56
C ALA A 296 13.44 24.28 4.25
N LEU A 297 13.23 23.98 2.97
CA LEU A 297 12.38 22.85 2.56
C LEU A 297 12.92 21.52 3.08
N VAL A 298 14.22 21.30 2.97
CA VAL A 298 14.88 20.09 3.47
C VAL A 298 14.71 19.96 4.99
N SER A 299 14.85 21.06 5.74
CA SER A 299 14.66 21.06 7.19
C SER A 299 13.23 20.72 7.59
N GLY A 300 12.23 21.31 6.94
CA GLY A 300 10.83 20.98 7.20
C GLY A 300 10.48 19.54 6.81
N ALA A 301 11.06 19.05 5.72
CA ALA A 301 10.92 17.67 5.29
C ALA A 301 11.53 16.67 6.30
N LEU A 302 12.66 17.02 6.94
CA LEU A 302 13.25 16.26 8.06
C LEU A 302 12.39 16.32 9.32
N GLY A 303 11.83 17.48 9.66
CA GLY A 303 10.91 17.62 10.80
C GLY A 303 9.70 16.70 10.66
N SER A 304 9.10 16.69 9.47
CA SER A 304 8.00 15.79 9.12
C SER A 304 8.40 14.30 9.20
N LEU A 305 9.60 13.93 8.72
CA LEU A 305 10.14 12.58 8.85
C LEU A 305 10.34 12.15 10.31
N ALA A 306 10.93 13.03 11.12
CA ALA A 306 11.18 12.78 12.53
C ALA A 306 9.87 12.56 13.29
N ALA A 307 8.82 13.31 12.94
CA ALA A 307 7.53 13.18 13.57
C ALA A 307 6.79 11.90 13.14
N ILE A 308 6.93 11.48 11.87
CA ILE A 308 6.51 10.16 11.40
C ILE A 308 7.20 9.04 12.21
N LEU A 309 8.52 9.11 12.35
CA LEU A 309 9.30 8.13 13.10
C LEU A 309 8.90 8.09 14.59
N TYR A 310 8.69 9.25 15.19
CA TYR A 310 8.20 9.36 16.57
C TYR A 310 6.84 8.66 16.72
N LYS A 311 5.89 8.97 15.84
CA LYS A 311 4.56 8.36 15.83
C LYS A 311 4.62 6.84 15.67
N PHE A 312 5.42 6.35 14.73
CA PHE A 312 5.66 4.90 14.59
C PHE A 312 6.30 4.26 15.82
N TYR A 313 7.12 5.00 16.57
CA TYR A 313 7.76 4.50 17.76
C TYR A 313 6.79 4.43 18.95
N THR A 314 5.94 5.43 19.13
CA THR A 314 5.00 5.55 20.25
C THR A 314 3.71 4.74 20.06
N GLU A 315 3.16 4.66 18.85
CA GLU A 315 1.82 4.07 18.59
C GLU A 315 1.82 2.57 18.30
N LYS A 316 2.92 1.86 18.61
CA LYS A 316 3.18 0.44 18.27
C LYS A 316 2.09 -0.60 18.60
N ARG A 317 0.97 -0.27 19.25
CA ARG A 317 0.05 -1.27 19.82
C ARG A 317 -1.41 -1.25 19.38
N LYS A 318 -2.02 -0.16 18.88
CA LYS A 318 -3.50 -0.14 18.80
C LYS A 318 -4.15 0.61 17.63
N ALA A 319 -3.41 1.36 16.84
CA ALA A 319 -4.07 2.23 15.88
C ALA A 319 -4.49 1.51 14.60
N ALA A 320 -5.67 1.88 14.09
CA ALA A 320 -6.21 1.38 12.85
C ALA A 320 -5.44 1.98 11.67
N PHE A 321 -4.48 1.19 11.14
CA PHE A 321 -3.56 1.56 10.05
C PHE A 321 -4.19 2.23 8.82
N GLY A 322 -5.51 2.09 8.59
CA GLY A 322 -6.17 2.61 7.39
C GLY A 322 -6.20 4.15 7.30
N GLN A 323 -6.54 4.84 8.38
CA GLN A 323 -6.55 6.32 8.40
C GLN A 323 -5.15 6.90 8.49
N GLU A 324 -4.27 6.25 9.27
CA GLU A 324 -2.88 6.66 9.44
C GLU A 324 -2.09 6.65 8.14
N LEU A 325 -2.45 5.78 7.19
CA LEU A 325 -1.78 5.68 5.91
C LEU A 325 -2.03 6.88 5.01
N ARG A 326 -3.26 7.44 5.03
CA ARG A 326 -3.57 8.70 4.33
C ARG A 326 -2.77 9.84 4.94
N TRP A 327 -2.67 9.86 6.27
CA TRP A 327 -1.86 10.84 7.00
C TRP A 327 -0.38 10.72 6.64
N LEU A 328 0.16 9.50 6.58
CA LEU A 328 1.56 9.24 6.26
C LEU A 328 1.97 9.77 4.88
N LEU A 329 1.07 9.65 3.89
CA LEU A 329 1.36 10.07 2.52
C LEU A 329 1.25 11.59 2.34
N ALA A 330 0.32 12.22 3.06
CA ALA A 330 0.16 13.67 3.06
C ALA A 330 1.28 14.38 3.84
N ARG A 331 1.81 13.75 4.89
CA ARG A 331 2.71 14.39 5.87
C ARG A 331 4.03 14.92 5.31
N PRO A 332 4.73 14.25 4.38
CA PRO A 332 5.87 14.84 3.69
C PRO A 332 5.53 16.13 2.94
N ALA A 333 4.45 16.12 2.16
CA ALA A 333 4.00 17.29 1.41
C ALA A 333 3.61 18.44 2.36
N ILE A 334 2.86 18.11 3.41
CA ILE A 334 2.49 19.03 4.47
C ILE A 334 3.74 19.63 5.15
N GLY A 335 4.75 18.82 5.46
CA GLY A 335 6.00 19.29 6.09
C GLY A 335 6.77 20.28 5.22
N ILE A 336 6.74 20.11 3.90
CA ILE A 336 7.34 21.04 2.93
C ILE A 336 6.54 22.35 2.90
N VAL A 337 5.22 22.28 2.78
CA VAL A 337 4.32 23.45 2.77
C VAL A 337 4.45 24.25 4.06
N MET A 338 4.47 23.56 5.21
CA MET A 338 4.67 24.21 6.50
C MET A 338 6.03 24.85 6.64
N SER A 339 7.06 24.27 6.03
CA SER A 339 8.38 24.89 6.01
C SER A 339 8.38 26.21 5.26
N ILE A 340 7.70 26.26 4.10
CA ILE A 340 7.53 27.49 3.32
C ILE A 340 6.82 28.54 4.18
N ILE A 341 5.70 28.18 4.79
CA ILE A 341 4.93 29.08 5.65
C ILE A 341 5.79 29.55 6.84
N ALA A 342 6.43 28.63 7.55
CA ALA A 342 7.27 28.91 8.71
C ALA A 342 8.45 29.83 8.36
N TYR A 343 9.10 29.60 7.22
CA TYR A 343 10.16 30.44 6.70
C TYR A 343 9.68 31.89 6.49
N HIS A 344 8.56 32.07 5.78
CA HIS A 344 8.00 33.41 5.55
C HIS A 344 7.55 34.08 6.85
N PHE A 345 6.92 33.34 7.77
CA PHE A 345 6.55 33.88 9.08
C PHE A 345 7.78 34.29 9.90
N PHE A 346 8.87 33.52 9.84
CA PHE A 346 10.10 33.85 10.52
C PHE A 346 10.72 35.13 9.96
N TYR A 347 10.82 35.26 8.63
CA TYR A 347 11.36 36.47 7.99
C TYR A 347 10.45 37.69 8.18
N ALA A 348 9.13 37.54 8.03
CA ALA A 348 8.19 38.62 8.31
C ALA A 348 8.27 39.04 9.79
N GLY A 349 8.33 38.08 10.71
CA GLY A 349 8.50 38.33 12.14
C GLY A 349 9.82 39.05 12.45
N ALA A 350 10.92 38.63 11.84
CA ALA A 350 12.23 39.29 11.99
C ALA A 350 12.18 40.76 11.54
N ILE A 351 11.44 41.06 10.46
CA ILE A 351 11.21 42.44 10.01
C ILE A 351 10.41 43.26 11.05
N PHE A 352 9.39 42.65 11.67
CA PHE A 352 8.52 43.36 12.63
C PHE A 352 9.15 43.55 14.01
N PHE A 353 9.93 42.59 14.50
CA PHE A 353 10.54 42.67 15.83
C PHE A 353 11.85 43.49 15.85
N GLY A 354 12.27 43.99 14.69
CA GLY A 354 13.59 44.60 14.51
C GLY A 354 14.67 43.51 14.57
N ASP A 355 15.73 43.65 13.77
CA ASP A 355 16.85 42.71 13.72
C ASP A 355 17.13 42.10 15.09
N PHE A 356 16.90 40.79 15.22
CA PHE A 356 17.24 40.02 16.43
C PHE A 356 18.72 40.20 16.81
N SER A 357 19.55 40.64 15.86
CA SER A 357 20.86 41.26 16.07
C SER A 357 20.72 42.76 16.36
N GLY A 358 20.43 43.13 17.61
CA GLY A 358 20.21 44.52 18.01
C GLY A 358 21.19 45.53 17.39
N ALA A 359 20.64 46.40 16.54
CA ALA A 359 21.01 47.78 16.16
C ALA A 359 22.48 48.24 16.01
N ASN A 360 23.52 47.41 16.18
CA ASN A 360 24.92 47.85 16.08
C ASN A 360 25.89 46.80 15.50
N SER A 361 25.39 45.69 14.92
CA SER A 361 26.24 44.59 14.40
C SER A 361 26.01 44.26 12.92
N ALA A 362 25.59 45.24 12.12
CA ALA A 362 25.33 45.09 10.68
C ALA A 362 26.56 44.72 9.82
N ASN A 363 27.76 44.64 10.42
CA ASN A 363 29.00 44.24 9.74
C ASN A 363 29.60 42.93 10.29
N SER A 364 28.88 42.18 11.12
CA SER A 364 29.35 40.86 11.58
C SER A 364 28.95 39.79 10.57
N PRO A 365 29.90 39.17 9.84
CA PRO A 365 29.61 38.05 8.92
C PRO A 365 28.94 36.84 9.61
N ASN A 366 28.92 36.80 10.94
CA ASN A 366 28.27 35.73 11.71
C ASN A 366 26.76 35.94 11.92
N SER A 367 26.22 37.12 11.64
CA SER A 367 24.79 37.41 11.88
C SER A 367 23.86 36.64 10.92
N ASP A 368 24.25 36.53 9.65
CA ASP A 368 23.51 35.78 8.63
C ASP A 368 23.49 34.28 8.93
N GLU A 369 24.59 33.71 9.40
CA GLU A 369 24.65 32.28 9.76
C GLU A 369 23.74 31.95 10.95
N ILE A 370 23.69 32.82 11.96
CA ILE A 370 22.82 32.64 13.12
C ILE A 370 21.35 32.72 12.71
N ASN A 371 20.99 33.70 11.86
CA ASN A 371 19.63 33.85 11.35
C ASN A 371 19.21 32.65 10.49
N LYS A 372 20.10 32.16 9.61
CA LYS A 372 19.88 30.92 8.83
C LYS A 372 19.69 29.71 9.75
N GLY A 373 20.52 29.56 10.78
CA GLY A 373 20.42 28.48 11.77
C GLY A 373 19.12 28.52 12.58
N ALA A 374 18.68 29.70 13.01
CA ALA A 374 17.41 29.88 13.72
C ALA A 374 16.21 29.58 12.83
N ALA A 375 16.21 30.07 11.58
CA ALA A 375 15.18 29.78 10.59
C ALA A 375 15.11 28.28 10.29
N LEU A 376 16.25 27.60 10.13
CA LEU A 376 16.34 26.15 9.98
C LEU A 376 15.66 25.40 11.13
N MET A 377 16.01 25.75 12.36
CA MET A 377 15.46 25.13 13.57
C MET A 377 13.96 25.40 13.70
N PHE A 378 13.51 26.61 13.38
CA PHE A 378 12.10 26.97 13.40
C PHE A 378 11.29 26.16 12.39
N CYS A 379 11.77 26.08 11.14
CA CYS A 379 11.17 25.26 10.09
C CYS A 379 11.07 23.78 10.51
N PHE A 380 12.13 23.24 11.10
CA PHE A 380 12.13 21.86 11.62
C PHE A 380 11.05 21.66 12.70
N ILE A 381 11.01 22.53 13.71
CA ILE A 381 10.08 22.41 14.85
C ILE A 381 8.63 22.53 14.38
N VAL A 382 8.32 23.49 13.51
CA VAL A 382 6.96 23.67 12.99
C VAL A 382 6.52 22.44 12.19
N SER A 383 7.38 21.91 11.31
CA SER A 383 7.07 20.71 10.54
C SER A 383 7.08 19.42 11.36
N PHE A 384 7.72 19.42 12.54
CA PHE A 384 7.67 18.31 13.49
C PHE A 384 6.36 18.31 14.32
N SER A 385 5.83 19.48 14.65
CA SER A 385 4.70 19.64 15.57
C SER A 385 3.35 19.30 14.91
N ASP A 386 2.81 18.12 15.22
CA ASP A 386 1.43 17.74 14.83
C ASP A 386 0.38 18.72 15.34
N ARG A 387 0.58 19.31 16.52
CA ARG A 387 -0.36 20.29 17.08
C ARG A 387 -0.34 21.62 16.34
N ALA A 388 0.82 22.05 15.86
CA ALA A 388 0.91 23.26 15.04
C ALA A 388 0.17 23.06 13.71
N LEU A 389 0.29 21.85 13.14
CA LEU A 389 -0.44 21.44 11.95
C LEU A 389 -1.95 21.41 12.15
N GLU A 390 -2.43 20.73 13.19
CA GLU A 390 -3.86 20.67 13.52
C GLU A 390 -4.43 22.07 13.72
N ALA A 391 -3.75 22.93 14.50
CA ALA A 391 -4.21 24.29 14.75
C ALA A 391 -4.30 25.16 13.47
N ILE A 392 -3.37 24.97 12.53
CA ILE A 392 -3.38 25.72 11.26
C ILE A 392 -4.48 25.19 10.33
N ILE A 393 -4.65 23.87 10.25
CA ILE A 393 -5.71 23.25 9.44
C ILE A 393 -7.08 23.65 9.98
N GLU A 394 -7.30 23.59 11.29
CA GLU A 394 -8.55 24.04 11.92
C GLU A 394 -8.82 25.52 11.61
N LYS A 395 -7.80 26.37 11.68
CA LYS A 395 -7.94 27.80 11.37
C LYS A 395 -8.24 28.07 9.89
N LEU A 396 -7.65 27.30 8.98
CA LEU A 396 -7.94 27.37 7.53
C LEU A 396 -9.36 26.90 7.22
N ILE A 397 -9.79 25.80 7.85
CA ILE A 397 -11.17 25.29 7.71
C ILE A 397 -12.15 26.33 8.25
N ASP A 398 -11.95 26.87 9.46
CA ASP A 398 -12.83 27.88 10.06
C ASP A 398 -12.95 29.15 9.19
N THR A 399 -11.83 29.57 8.59
CA THR A 399 -11.82 30.72 7.66
C THR A 399 -12.58 30.42 6.37
N THR A 400 -12.48 29.19 5.85
CA THR A 400 -13.17 28.79 4.61
C THR A 400 -14.66 28.60 4.85
N THR A 401 -15.07 27.96 5.96
CA THR A 401 -16.50 27.76 6.29
C THR A 401 -17.20 29.07 6.65
N ARG A 402 -16.52 30.02 7.31
CA ARG A 402 -17.11 31.35 7.59
C ARG A 402 -17.31 32.22 6.34
N GLN A 403 -16.53 31.96 5.30
CA GLN A 403 -16.65 32.71 4.05
C GLN A 403 -17.87 32.26 3.22
N ASP A 404 -18.33 31.02 3.40
CA ASP A 404 -19.56 30.52 2.79
C ASP A 404 -20.81 31.02 3.55
N ASP A 405 -20.80 31.04 4.89
CA ASP A 405 -21.96 31.50 5.69
C ASP A 405 -22.24 33.01 5.60
N SER A 406 -21.24 33.82 5.25
CA SER A 406 -21.40 35.29 5.14
C SER A 406 -21.92 35.76 3.78
N THR A 407 -22.10 34.86 2.81
CA THR A 407 -22.60 35.20 1.47
C THR A 407 -24.13 35.03 1.33
N ASP A 408 -24.77 34.31 2.26
CA ASP A 408 -26.20 33.99 2.19
C ASP A 408 -27.10 34.86 3.11
N GLU A 409 -26.57 35.70 4.00
CA GLU A 409 -27.39 36.54 4.90
C GLU A 409 -27.68 37.98 4.39
N GLU A 410 -27.05 38.45 3.31
CA GLU A 410 -27.27 39.84 2.82
C GLU A 410 -28.30 39.99 1.68
N GLN A 411 -29.01 38.92 1.28
CA GLN A 411 -30.12 39.01 0.34
C GLN A 411 -31.27 38.04 0.67
N ILE A 412 -32.10 38.38 1.67
CA ILE A 412 -33.58 38.29 1.66
C ILE A 412 -34.07 39.09 2.89
N LYS A 413 -34.19 40.41 2.75
CA LYS A 413 -35.22 41.19 3.45
C LYS A 413 -36.36 41.39 2.46
N LEU A 414 -37.19 40.36 2.29
CA LEU A 414 -38.52 40.54 1.70
C LEU A 414 -39.44 41.19 2.74
N PRO A 415 -40.31 42.12 2.32
CA PRO A 415 -41.19 42.83 3.22
C PRO A 415 -42.19 41.86 3.85
N VAL A 416 -42.32 41.97 5.17
CA VAL A 416 -43.37 41.36 5.97
C VAL A 416 -44.72 41.80 5.40
N ALA A 417 -45.42 40.86 4.78
CA ALA A 417 -46.87 40.94 4.62
C ALA A 417 -47.47 40.00 5.66
N ASP A 418 -48.24 40.60 6.56
CA ASP A 418 -49.19 39.92 7.44
C ASP A 418 -50.00 38.90 6.64
N ASP A 419 -50.02 37.64 7.06
CA ASP A 419 -51.29 36.93 7.07
C ASP A 419 -51.35 35.82 8.12
N ASN A 420 -52.48 35.81 8.82
CA ASN A 420 -52.89 34.80 9.78
C ASN A 420 -53.26 33.50 9.05
N SER A 421 -52.81 32.34 9.54
CA SER A 421 -53.70 31.19 9.79
C SER A 421 -52.97 29.93 10.28
N THR A 422 -53.32 29.53 11.49
CA THR A 422 -53.60 28.17 11.98
C THR A 422 -53.65 27.01 10.97
N HIS A 423 -52.87 25.94 11.25
CA HIS A 423 -53.25 24.51 11.33
C HIS A 423 -51.97 23.65 11.26
N GLU A 424 -51.50 23.03 12.33
CA GLU A 424 -51.90 21.68 12.79
C GLU A 424 -51.86 20.60 11.68
N LYS A 425 -50.77 19.82 11.61
CA LYS A 425 -50.86 18.34 11.67
C LYS A 425 -49.50 17.66 11.83
N LYS A 426 -49.42 16.87 12.91
CA LYS A 426 -48.48 15.76 13.09
C LYS A 426 -48.72 14.70 12.01
N GLU A 427 -47.66 14.20 11.40
CA GLU A 427 -47.71 12.89 10.75
C GLU A 427 -46.46 12.08 11.07
N LYS A 428 -46.69 10.96 11.73
CA LYS A 428 -45.72 9.92 12.09
C LYS A 428 -45.35 9.16 10.81
N LEU A 429 -44.06 8.96 10.55
CA LEU A 429 -43.62 7.90 9.63
C LEU A 429 -43.32 6.61 10.40
N PRO A 430 -43.76 5.43 9.89
CA PRO A 430 -43.61 4.16 10.57
C PRO A 430 -42.25 3.50 10.30
N ILE A 431 -41.83 2.75 11.31
CA ILE A 431 -40.76 1.77 11.32
C ILE A 431 -41.11 0.67 10.33
N HIS A 432 -40.24 0.44 9.33
CA HIS A 432 -40.28 -0.78 8.52
C HIS A 432 -39.27 -1.77 9.08
N SER A 433 -39.75 -2.72 9.90
CA SER A 433 -39.07 -3.99 10.10
C SER A 433 -39.37 -4.91 8.92
N ASP A 434 -38.56 -5.96 8.83
CA ASP A 434 -38.71 -7.18 8.05
C ASP A 434 -37.90 -7.21 6.76
N ARG A 435 -36.75 -7.87 6.86
CA ARG A 435 -36.40 -8.94 5.91
C ARG A 435 -35.70 -10.08 6.65
N ILE A 436 -36.45 -11.19 6.68
CA ILE A 436 -36.05 -12.57 6.94
C ILE A 436 -34.94 -12.98 5.97
#